data_AF-A0A2X1QMR8-F1
#
_entry.id   AF-A0A2X1QMR8-F1
#
_cell.length_a   1.000
_cell.length_b   1.000
_cell.length_c   1.000
_cell.angle_alpha   90.00
_cell.angle_beta   90.00
_cell.angle_gamma   90.00
#
_symmetry.space_group_name_H-M   'P 1'
#
loop_
_entity.id
_entity.type
_entity.pdbx_description
1 polymer ?
#
loop_
_entity_poly.entity_id
_entity_poly.type
_entity_poly.pdbx_seq_one_letter_code
_entity_poly.pdbx_strand_id
1 'polypeptide(L)'
;MPAQSIGEPGTQLTMRTFHIGGAASAAAKESSVQVKNTGTVHLMNAKFVTNDESKLVLTSRNTELTITDAFGRTKEHYKVPYGAVLSKGDGQEVTAGETIANWDPHTMPVCL
;
A
#
# COMPACT_ATOMS: atom_id res chain seq x y z
N MET A 1 48.34 -2.10 -32.88
CA MET A 1 48.61 -0.73 -33.38
C MET A 1 47.42 -0.37 -34.24
N PRO A 2 46.60 0.67 -33.92
CA PRO A 2 47.00 2.04 -33.60
C PRO A 2 46.36 2.66 -32.32
N ALA A 3 47.09 3.60 -31.71
CA ALA A 3 46.62 4.62 -30.78
C ALA A 3 45.72 5.63 -31.54
N GLN A 4 44.92 6.53 -30.98
CA GLN A 4 45.07 7.36 -29.79
C GLN A 4 43.77 8.19 -29.69
N SER A 5 43.14 8.31 -28.54
CA SER A 5 42.43 9.55 -28.21
C SER A 5 42.58 9.81 -26.71
N ILE A 6 43.42 10.80 -26.46
CA ILE A 6 43.67 11.45 -25.19
C ILE A 6 42.47 12.35 -24.88
N GLY A 7 41.97 12.32 -23.65
CA GLY A 7 40.93 13.23 -23.20
C GLY A 7 40.49 12.99 -21.75
N GLU A 8 41.44 13.00 -20.81
CA GLU A 8 41.15 13.37 -19.42
C GLU A 8 40.83 14.90 -19.38
N PRO A 9 40.39 15.53 -18.28
CA PRO A 9 39.54 15.12 -17.14
C PRO A 9 38.28 16.03 -17.08
N GLY A 10 37.09 15.48 -16.86
CA GLY A 10 35.87 16.30 -16.82
C GLY A 10 34.89 15.84 -15.76
N THR A 11 35.22 16.12 -14.51
CA THR A 11 34.26 16.32 -13.41
C THR A 11 33.10 15.33 -13.36
N GLN A 12 33.37 14.22 -12.69
CA GLN A 12 32.55 13.67 -11.61
C GLN A 12 31.15 14.34 -11.45
N LEU A 13 30.18 13.93 -12.26
CA LEU A 13 28.80 13.91 -11.79
C LEU A 13 28.63 12.62 -10.97
N THR A 14 29.17 12.65 -9.75
CA THR A 14 28.57 11.88 -8.67
C THR A 14 27.19 12.49 -8.48
N MET A 15 26.19 11.98 -9.20
CA MET A 15 24.83 12.09 -8.74
C MET A 15 24.81 11.30 -7.43
N ARG A 16 25.09 12.03 -6.34
CA ARG A 16 24.94 11.57 -4.97
C ARG A 16 23.45 11.29 -4.86
N THR A 17 23.07 10.05 -5.19
CA THR A 17 21.74 9.54 -4.91
C THR A 17 21.65 9.54 -3.40
N PHE A 18 21.22 10.68 -2.87
CA PHE A 18 20.84 10.80 -1.50
C PHE A 18 19.68 9.82 -1.33
N HIS A 19 19.94 8.84 -0.49
CA HIS A 19 18.91 7.97 0.05
C HIS A 19 17.84 8.84 0.69
N ILE A 20 16.75 9.06 -0.02
CA ILE A 20 15.47 9.21 0.63
C ILE A 20 14.84 7.83 0.56
N GLY A 21 15.20 7.04 1.57
CA GLY A 21 14.48 5.82 1.89
C GLY A 21 13.02 6.17 2.19
N GLY A 22 12.13 5.40 1.59
CA GLY A 22 10.70 5.60 1.80
C GLY A 22 9.84 4.80 0.84
N ALA A 23 10.17 3.52 0.64
CA ALA A 23 9.24 2.48 0.20
C ALA A 23 8.26 2.86 -0.92
N ALA A 24 8.75 2.98 -2.17
CA ALA A 24 7.97 2.53 -3.32
C ALA A 24 8.21 1.01 -3.51
N SER A 25 8.08 0.25 -2.43
CA SER A 25 8.24 -1.21 -2.44
C SER A 25 6.98 -1.80 -3.03
N ALA A 26 7.04 -2.17 -4.31
CA ALA A 26 6.17 -3.13 -4.97
C ALA A 26 4.65 -2.88 -4.79
N ALA A 27 4.09 -1.88 -5.47
CA ALA A 27 2.65 -1.76 -5.68
C ALA A 27 2.06 -2.86 -6.61
N ALA A 28 2.67 -4.05 -6.66
CA ALA A 28 2.41 -5.05 -7.70
C ALA A 28 2.30 -6.50 -7.20
N LYS A 29 2.17 -6.79 -5.89
CA LYS A 29 2.19 -8.20 -5.48
C LYS A 29 1.10 -8.70 -4.53
N GLU A 30 0.37 -7.83 -3.85
CA GLU A 30 -0.66 -8.30 -2.94
C GLU A 30 -1.97 -7.59 -3.28
N SER A 31 -2.86 -8.32 -3.93
CA SER A 31 -4.28 -8.00 -4.13
C SER A 31 -5.06 -7.96 -2.81
N SER A 32 -4.37 -8.01 -1.68
CA SER A 32 -4.95 -8.10 -0.36
C SER A 32 -4.00 -7.52 0.69
N VAL A 33 -4.56 -7.08 1.80
CA VAL A 33 -3.82 -6.67 2.99
C VAL A 33 -4.02 -7.74 4.04
N GLN A 34 -2.93 -8.41 4.38
CA GLN A 34 -2.86 -9.33 5.51
C GLN A 34 -2.10 -8.67 6.66
N VAL A 35 -2.71 -8.65 7.84
CA VAL A 35 -2.05 -8.13 9.05
C VAL A 35 -0.98 -9.10 9.50
N LYS A 36 0.18 -8.60 9.93
CA LYS A 36 1.24 -9.45 10.50
C LYS A 36 1.22 -9.44 12.02
N ASN A 37 0.56 -8.46 12.63
CA ASN A 37 0.40 -8.34 14.06
C ASN A 37 -1.08 -8.24 14.44
N THR A 38 -1.40 -8.76 15.62
CA THR A 38 -2.70 -8.56 16.24
C THR A 38 -2.85 -7.11 16.67
N GLY A 39 -4.01 -6.52 16.42
CA GLY A 39 -4.29 -5.13 16.76
C GLY A 39 -5.72 -4.72 16.42
N THR A 40 -5.97 -3.42 16.42
CA THR A 40 -7.24 -2.81 16.04
C THR A 40 -7.09 -2.11 14.69
N VAL A 41 -8.00 -2.38 13.77
CA VAL A 41 -8.06 -1.70 12.47
C VAL A 41 -8.60 -0.30 12.66
N HIS A 42 -7.89 0.67 12.12
CA HIS A 42 -8.33 2.05 12.06
C HIS A 42 -8.26 2.56 10.62
N LEU A 43 -9.41 2.98 10.11
CA LEU A 43 -9.61 3.39 8.74
C LEU A 43 -9.68 4.92 8.68
N MET A 44 -8.68 5.55 8.05
CA MET A 44 -8.66 6.99 7.85
C MET A 44 -9.15 7.34 6.44
N ASN A 45 -10.06 8.32 6.37
CA ASN A 45 -10.68 8.77 5.12
C ASN A 45 -11.37 7.64 4.33
N ALA A 46 -11.75 6.55 5.00
CA ALA A 46 -12.45 5.44 4.38
C ALA A 46 -13.94 5.76 4.26
N LYS A 47 -14.47 5.60 3.06
CA LYS A 47 -15.90 5.41 2.82
C LYS A 47 -16.11 4.07 2.17
N PHE A 48 -17.02 3.30 2.73
CA PHE A 48 -17.41 1.99 2.21
C PHE A 48 -18.91 1.94 2.04
N VAL A 49 -19.36 1.08 1.15
CA VAL A 49 -20.76 0.78 0.90
C VAL A 49 -20.96 -0.73 0.98
N THR A 50 -22.07 -1.16 1.54
CA THR A 50 -22.42 -2.58 1.58
C THR A 50 -23.14 -2.94 0.28
N ASN A 51 -22.60 -3.91 -0.47
CA ASN A 51 -23.25 -4.43 -1.67
C ASN A 51 -24.33 -5.47 -1.30
N ASP A 52 -25.16 -5.88 -2.26
CA ASP A 52 -26.23 -6.88 -2.09
C ASP A 52 -25.70 -8.23 -1.56
N GLU A 53 -24.46 -8.59 -1.92
CA GLU A 53 -23.74 -9.75 -1.38
C GLU A 53 -23.22 -9.56 0.06
N SER A 54 -23.64 -8.51 0.78
CA SER A 54 -23.15 -8.14 2.12
C SER A 54 -21.63 -7.87 2.20
N LYS A 55 -21.00 -7.52 1.08
CA LYS A 55 -19.58 -7.17 1.00
C LYS A 55 -19.39 -5.66 1.20
N LEU A 56 -18.43 -5.29 2.04
CA LEU A 56 -18.07 -3.88 2.27
C LEU A 56 -17.09 -3.42 1.18
N VAL A 57 -17.57 -2.65 0.21
CA VAL A 57 -16.74 -2.16 -0.90
C VAL A 57 -16.29 -0.73 -0.62
N LEU A 58 -14.99 -0.47 -0.67
CA LEU A 58 -14.42 0.86 -0.53
C LEU A 58 -14.75 1.72 -1.75
N THR A 59 -15.39 2.85 -1.49
CA THR A 59 -15.70 3.87 -2.49
C THR A 59 -14.75 5.08 -2.43
N SER A 60 -13.75 5.03 -1.54
CA SER A 60 -12.77 6.11 -1.37
C SER A 60 -11.46 5.82 -2.10
N ARG A 61 -10.93 6.83 -2.80
CA ARG A 61 -9.68 6.74 -3.59
C ARG A 61 -8.41 6.94 -2.75
N ASN A 62 -8.55 7.58 -1.58
CA ASN A 62 -7.47 7.87 -0.65
C ASN A 62 -7.81 7.27 0.71
N THR A 63 -7.90 5.94 0.75
CA THR A 63 -8.14 5.23 2.01
C THR A 63 -6.82 4.79 2.60
N GLU A 64 -6.64 5.10 3.88
CA GLU A 64 -5.49 4.68 4.65
C GLU A 64 -5.96 3.73 5.75
N LEU A 65 -5.40 2.53 5.76
CA LEU A 65 -5.66 1.54 6.78
C LEU A 65 -4.47 1.51 7.71
N THR A 66 -4.72 1.76 8.99
CA THR A 66 -3.73 1.67 10.07
C THR A 66 -4.09 0.55 11.02
N ILE A 67 -3.09 -0.13 11.54
CA ILE A 67 -3.25 -1.12 12.60
C ILE A 67 -2.63 -0.55 13.85
N THR A 68 -3.42 -0.50 14.91
CA THR A 68 -3.03 0.10 16.17
C THR A 68 -3.01 -0.96 17.26
N ASP A 69 -2.04 -0.90 18.15
CA ASP A 69 -1.97 -1.77 19.33
C ASP A 69 -2.99 -1.34 20.41
N ALA A 70 -3.18 -2.15 21.46
CA ALA A 70 -4.00 -1.80 22.61
C ALA A 70 -3.54 -0.50 23.31
N PHE A 71 -2.27 -0.12 23.14
CA PHE A 71 -1.70 1.14 23.63
C PHE A 71 -1.89 2.34 22.70
N GLY A 72 -2.66 2.23 21.60
CA GLY A 72 -2.88 3.35 20.69
C GLY A 72 -1.70 3.67 19.75
N ARG A 73 -0.70 2.77 19.68
CA ARG A 73 0.46 2.95 18.80
C ARG A 73 0.22 2.30 17.44
N THR A 74 0.34 3.07 16.36
CA THR A 74 0.29 2.55 14.99
C THR A 74 1.46 1.61 14.75
N LYS A 75 1.15 0.35 14.47
CA LYS A 75 2.10 -0.72 14.13
C LYS A 75 2.32 -0.84 12.64
N GLU A 76 1.22 -0.77 11.88
CA GLU A 76 1.22 -1.01 10.44
C GLU A 76 0.36 0.04 9.75
N HIS A 77 0.74 0.42 8.53
CA HIS A 77 0.01 1.35 7.67
C HIS A 77 0.00 0.82 6.25
N TYR A 78 -1.18 0.79 5.64
CA TYR A 78 -1.43 0.26 4.31
C TYR A 78 -2.30 1.24 3.54
N LYS A 79 -1.95 1.49 2.28
CA LYS A 79 -2.82 2.19 1.35
C LYS A 79 -3.73 1.20 0.66
N VAL A 80 -5.03 1.43 0.76
CA VAL A 80 -6.04 0.57 0.14
C VAL A 80 -6.66 1.30 -1.05
N PRO A 81 -6.65 0.71 -2.26
CA PRO A 81 -7.23 1.34 -3.43
C PRO A 81 -8.77 1.36 -3.38
N TYR A 82 -9.36 2.21 -4.22
CA TYR A 82 -10.80 2.19 -4.50
C TYR A 82 -11.23 0.81 -5.03
N GLY A 83 -12.42 0.36 -4.65
CA GLY A 83 -12.98 -0.93 -5.07
C GLY A 83 -12.48 -2.12 -4.25
N ALA A 84 -11.61 -1.89 -3.26
CA ALA A 84 -11.23 -2.93 -2.32
C ALA A 84 -12.41 -3.36 -1.45
N VAL A 85 -12.54 -4.67 -1.28
CA VAL A 85 -13.49 -5.29 -0.37
C VAL A 85 -12.84 -5.42 1.00
N LEU A 86 -13.47 -4.82 2.01
CA LEU A 86 -13.06 -4.94 3.40
C LEU A 86 -13.73 -6.17 4.02
N SER A 87 -12.94 -7.01 4.68
CA SER A 87 -13.45 -8.10 5.53
C SER A 87 -13.85 -7.58 6.92
N LYS A 88 -13.23 -6.48 7.35
CA LYS A 88 -13.36 -5.89 8.68
C LYS A 88 -13.56 -4.38 8.57
N GLY A 89 -14.46 -3.85 9.41
CA GLY A 89 -14.74 -2.42 9.50
C GLY A 89 -13.75 -1.66 10.39
N ASP A 90 -13.96 -0.35 10.50
CA ASP A 90 -13.21 0.51 11.43
C ASP A 90 -13.47 0.10 12.88
N GLY A 91 -12.43 0.12 13.71
CA GLY A 91 -12.51 -0.24 15.13
C GLY A 91 -12.61 -1.73 15.41
N GLN A 92 -12.50 -2.59 14.40
CA GLN A 92 -12.51 -4.04 14.60
C GLN A 92 -11.13 -4.58 15.00
N GLU A 93 -11.13 -5.54 15.90
CA GLU A 93 -9.95 -6.31 16.25
C GLU A 93 -9.62 -7.34 15.17
N VAL A 94 -8.32 -7.48 14.90
CA VAL A 94 -7.76 -8.37 13.90
C VAL A 94 -6.55 -9.10 14.46
N THR A 95 -6.33 -10.31 13.97
CA THR A 95 -5.23 -11.17 14.41
C THR A 95 -4.12 -11.23 13.38
N ALA A 96 -2.90 -11.54 13.84
CA ALA A 96 -1.77 -11.80 12.95
C ALA A 96 -2.11 -12.94 11.96
N GLY A 97 -1.98 -12.67 10.67
CA GLY A 97 -2.33 -13.57 9.58
C GLY A 97 -3.73 -13.39 9.02
N GLU A 98 -4.54 -12.47 9.54
CA GLU A 98 -5.89 -12.22 9.04
C GLU A 98 -5.91 -11.27 7.83
N THR A 99 -6.74 -11.55 6.84
CA THR A 99 -6.91 -10.69 5.66
C THR A 99 -8.03 -9.69 5.90
N ILE A 100 -7.68 -8.40 5.95
CA ILE A 100 -8.59 -7.32 6.32
C ILE A 100 -9.12 -6.54 5.12
N ALA A 101 -8.38 -6.55 4.02
CA ALA A 101 -8.79 -5.95 2.76
C ALA A 101 -8.37 -6.84 1.60
N ASN A 102 -9.18 -6.90 0.54
CA ASN A 102 -8.88 -7.62 -0.69
C ASN A 102 -9.48 -6.87 -1.88
N TRP A 103 -8.70 -6.61 -2.92
CA TRP A 103 -9.13 -6.03 -4.18
C TRP A 103 -8.63 -6.90 -5.32
N ASP A 104 -9.41 -7.03 -6.38
CA ASP A 104 -8.92 -7.72 -7.56
C ASP A 104 -8.23 -6.70 -8.51
N PRO A 105 -6.95 -6.90 -8.88
CA PRO A 105 -6.20 -5.98 -9.74
C PRO A 105 -6.63 -6.08 -11.21
N HIS A 106 -7.42 -7.09 -11.57
CA HIS A 106 -7.82 -7.38 -12.94
C HIS A 106 -9.23 -6.87 -13.29
N THR A 107 -10.00 -6.45 -12.29
CA THR A 107 -11.36 -5.91 -12.44
C THR A 107 -11.38 -4.40 -12.60
N MET A 108 -10.30 -3.76 -13.04
CA MET A 108 -10.40 -2.43 -13.63
C MET A 108 -11.32 -2.55 -14.85
N PRO A 109 -12.60 -2.12 -14.79
CA PRO A 109 -13.39 -2.07 -16.00
C PRO A 109 -12.80 -0.90 -16.76
N VAL A 110 -12.15 -1.19 -17.88
CA VAL A 110 -11.96 -0.19 -18.92
C VAL A 110 -13.36 0.29 -19.31
N CYS A 111 -13.81 1.38 -18.70
CA CYS A 111 -14.95 2.12 -19.22
C CYS A 111 -14.42 2.92 -20.40
N LEU A 112 -14.88 2.50 -21.58
CA LEU A 112 -14.65 3.09 -22.90
C LEU A 112 -15.18 4.53 -22.97
#